data_AF-A0A7Y3R9M4-F1
#
_entry.id   AF-A0A7Y3R9M4-F1
#
_cell.length_a   1.000
_cell.length_b   1.000
_cell.length_c   1.000
_cell.angle_alpha   90.00
_cell.angle_beta   90.00
_cell.angle_gamma   90.00
#
_symmetry.space_group_name_H-M   'P 1'
#
loop_
_entity.id
_entity.type
_entity.pdbx_description
1 polymer ?
#
loop_
_entity_poly.entity_id
_entity_poly.type
_entity_poly.pdbx_seq_one_letter_code
_entity_poly.pdbx_strand_id
1 'polypeptide(L)'
;MEQTQEDLTFYFEERERRKKAFKTFFRKLLNFFHNYLSSLVVIPATLGGIWQALELISIKLPLIRFFSVSQIIADGILVVIFSFVVIMGIIFLAGLYIIDPPKKPYKTIKIGEEISVLLGDVLTFTFCFGAFYLLTIYAGRNLDDNNTSQNLWMLFLAIVGFLILSFVIFIRYASLKFEEPREGGYGHYMLSYPVLGFWLFFLGKVFIMFHVILLVPRDLINTQQIDCKVDKLYPNKIHKLQYFNDKYVFIEVYDTIQGRKSKDSVATKVLILNFDELLEEDNCKKDSVPKYSQKIKY
;
A
#
# COMPACT_ATOMS: atom_id res chain seq x y z
N MET A 1 50.06 -20.03 -6.75
CA MET A 1 49.62 -20.02 -5.34
C MET A 1 49.63 -18.61 -4.75
N GLU A 2 50.62 -17.76 -5.06
CA GLU A 2 50.67 -16.36 -4.56
C GLU A 2 49.53 -15.47 -5.04
N GLN A 3 49.15 -15.52 -6.33
CA GLN A 3 48.07 -14.69 -6.89
C GLN A 3 46.72 -14.88 -6.18
N THR A 4 46.49 -16.07 -5.62
CA THR A 4 45.26 -16.40 -4.90
C THR A 4 45.20 -15.77 -3.51
N GLN A 5 46.35 -15.44 -2.92
CA GLN A 5 46.45 -14.87 -1.58
C GLN A 5 46.31 -13.34 -1.60
N GLU A 6 46.78 -12.70 -2.69
CA GLU A 6 46.65 -11.26 -2.94
C GLU A 6 45.19 -10.86 -3.24
N ASP A 7 44.48 -11.65 -4.06
CA ASP A 7 43.04 -11.44 -4.33
C ASP A 7 42.19 -11.57 -3.06
N LEU A 8 42.56 -12.51 -2.18
CA LEU A 8 41.84 -12.77 -0.94
C LEU A 8 42.02 -11.62 0.06
N THR A 9 43.24 -11.08 0.17
CA THR A 9 43.53 -9.93 1.04
C THR A 9 42.81 -8.68 0.57
N PHE A 10 42.84 -8.37 -0.73
CA PHE A 10 42.05 -7.28 -1.31
C PHE A 10 40.54 -7.43 -1.02
N TYR A 11 40.00 -8.64 -1.17
CA TYR A 11 38.58 -8.91 -0.89
C TYR A 11 38.21 -8.62 0.57
N PHE A 12 39.05 -9.02 1.53
CA PHE A 12 38.79 -8.77 2.95
C PHE A 12 38.89 -7.29 3.32
N GLU A 13 39.90 -6.58 2.80
CA GLU A 13 40.07 -5.14 3.05
C GLU A 13 38.89 -4.34 2.52
N GLU A 14 38.44 -4.63 1.30
CA GLU A 14 37.32 -3.94 0.68
C GLU A 14 36.00 -4.24 1.42
N ARG A 15 35.81 -5.49 1.91
CA ARG A 15 34.68 -5.85 2.77
C ARG A 15 34.66 -5.03 4.07
N GLU A 16 35.80 -4.88 4.74
CA GLU A 16 35.89 -4.07 5.97
C GLU A 16 35.68 -2.58 5.70
N ARG A 17 36.24 -2.05 4.59
CA ARG A 17 36.00 -0.67 4.13
C ARG A 17 34.50 -0.38 4.01
N ARG A 18 33.73 -1.33 3.48
CA ARG A 18 32.28 -1.18 3.27
C ARG A 18 31.46 -1.35 4.53
N LYS A 19 31.82 -2.28 5.42
CA LYS A 19 31.21 -2.33 6.75
C LYS A 19 31.38 -0.98 7.45
N LYS A 20 32.56 -0.37 7.34
CA LYS A 20 32.83 0.97 7.89
C LYS A 20 32.00 2.05 7.19
N ALA A 21 31.90 2.02 5.86
CA ALA A 21 31.07 2.95 5.10
C ALA A 21 29.58 2.83 5.45
N PHE A 22 29.04 1.61 5.49
CA PHE A 22 27.66 1.32 5.88
C PHE A 22 27.38 1.75 7.32
N LYS A 23 28.26 1.42 8.28
CA LYS A 23 28.15 1.88 9.67
C LYS A 23 28.15 3.41 9.76
N THR A 24 28.97 4.08 8.95
CA THR A 24 29.02 5.54 8.88
C THR A 24 27.73 6.11 8.29
N PHE A 25 27.22 5.51 7.21
CA PHE A 25 25.94 5.87 6.59
C PHE A 25 24.79 5.70 7.58
N PHE A 26 24.69 4.54 8.24
CA PHE A 26 23.64 4.26 9.22
C PHE A 26 23.69 5.21 10.42
N ARG A 27 24.89 5.56 10.90
CA ARG A 27 25.07 6.57 11.95
C ARG A 27 24.62 7.95 11.48
N LYS A 28 24.93 8.34 10.25
CA LYS A 28 24.43 9.60 9.66
C LYS A 28 22.91 9.59 9.53
N LEU A 29 22.32 8.48 9.11
CA LEU A 29 20.88 8.30 8.97
C LEU A 29 20.17 8.39 10.34
N LEU A 30 20.69 7.71 11.37
CA LEU A 30 20.17 7.81 12.74
C LEU A 30 20.30 9.22 13.30
N ASN A 31 21.45 9.87 13.11
CA ASN A 31 21.64 11.26 13.54
C ASN A 31 20.68 12.20 12.80
N PHE A 32 20.40 11.96 11.52
CA PHE A 32 19.39 12.68 10.77
C PHE A 32 18.00 12.51 11.42
N PHE A 33 17.56 11.28 11.68
CA PHE A 33 16.28 11.03 12.33
C PHE A 33 16.18 11.66 13.72
N HIS A 34 17.25 11.58 14.52
CA HIS A 34 17.31 12.23 15.83
C HIS A 34 17.17 13.75 15.73
N ASN A 35 17.91 14.37 14.80
CA ASN A 35 17.92 15.83 14.65
C ASN A 35 16.63 16.39 14.04
N TYR A 36 15.89 15.57 13.27
CA TYR A 36 14.68 15.97 12.58
C TYR A 36 13.42 15.24 13.09
N LEU A 37 13.46 14.66 14.29
CA LEU A 37 12.34 13.88 14.84
C LEU A 37 11.05 14.71 14.88
N SER A 38 11.13 15.96 15.32
CA SER A 38 9.97 16.87 15.35
C SER A 38 9.41 17.11 13.95
N SER A 39 10.27 17.36 12.95
CA SER A 39 9.83 17.52 11.56
C SER A 39 9.24 16.23 11.00
N LEU A 40 9.78 15.07 11.39
CA LEU A 40 9.29 13.76 10.96
C LEU A 40 7.90 13.46 11.50
N VAL A 41 7.47 14.05 12.61
CA VAL A 41 6.09 13.94 13.11
C VAL A 41 5.19 14.97 12.44
N VAL A 42 5.66 16.21 12.26
CA VAL A 42 4.85 17.31 11.71
C VAL A 42 4.57 17.13 10.22
N ILE A 43 5.56 16.70 9.43
CA ILE A 43 5.41 16.58 7.97
C ILE A 43 4.34 15.55 7.60
N PRO A 44 4.34 14.31 8.13
CA PRO A 44 3.32 13.33 7.81
C PRO A 44 1.94 13.73 8.30
N ALA A 45 1.82 14.34 9.48
CA ALA A 45 0.55 14.91 9.94
C ALA A 45 0.04 15.99 8.96
N THR A 46 0.92 16.88 8.51
CA THR A 46 0.57 17.92 7.53
C THR A 46 0.14 17.29 6.19
N LEU A 47 0.85 16.27 5.71
CA LEU A 47 0.51 15.57 4.48
C LEU A 47 -0.81 14.79 4.59
N GLY A 48 -1.06 14.13 5.72
CA GLY A 48 -2.34 13.49 6.02
C GLY A 48 -3.49 14.49 6.02
N GLY A 49 -3.29 15.65 6.67
CA GLY A 49 -4.28 16.73 6.64
C GLY A 49 -4.54 17.31 5.24
N ILE A 50 -3.49 17.50 4.43
CA ILE A 50 -3.64 17.93 3.03
C ILE A 50 -4.41 16.88 2.23
N TRP A 51 -4.07 15.60 2.39
CA TRP A 51 -4.75 14.49 1.72
C TRP A 51 -6.25 14.48 2.05
N GLN A 52 -6.60 14.50 3.33
CA GLN A 52 -7.98 14.53 3.81
C GLN A 52 -8.74 15.78 3.33
N ALA A 53 -8.07 16.94 3.26
CA ALA A 53 -8.65 18.15 2.69
C ALA A 53 -8.93 18.00 1.18
N LEU A 54 -8.01 17.41 0.42
CA LEU A 54 -8.21 17.13 -1.01
C LEU A 54 -9.36 16.15 -1.24
N GLU A 55 -9.53 15.16 -0.37
CA GLU A 55 -10.65 14.21 -0.41
C GLU A 55 -11.99 14.92 -0.21
N LEU A 56 -12.10 15.79 0.80
CA LEU A 56 -13.31 16.61 1.02
C LEU A 56 -13.59 17.57 -0.15
N ILE A 57 -12.55 18.21 -0.70
CA ILE A 57 -12.67 19.10 -1.87
C ILE A 57 -13.18 18.32 -3.09
N SER A 58 -12.72 17.08 -3.27
CA SER A 58 -13.12 16.22 -4.40
C SER A 58 -14.61 15.89 -4.38
N ILE A 59 -15.24 15.88 -3.19
CA ILE A 59 -16.68 15.77 -3.04
C ILE A 59 -17.33 17.12 -3.35
N LYS A 60 -17.14 18.13 -2.49
CA LYS A 60 -17.58 19.52 -2.72
C LYS A 60 -16.72 20.48 -1.89
N LEU A 61 -16.27 21.58 -2.49
CA LEU A 61 -15.44 22.59 -1.82
C LEU A 61 -15.97 23.08 -0.44
N PRO A 62 -17.28 23.35 -0.24
CA PRO A 62 -17.79 23.79 1.06
C PRO A 62 -17.65 22.76 2.19
N LEU A 63 -17.38 21.48 1.88
CA LEU A 63 -17.27 20.42 2.88
C LEU A 63 -15.95 20.47 3.67
N ILE A 64 -14.97 21.25 3.21
CA ILE A 64 -13.71 21.46 3.93
C ILE A 64 -13.92 22.00 5.35
N ARG A 65 -15.03 22.70 5.62
CA ARG A 65 -15.36 23.21 6.97
C ARG A 65 -15.64 22.13 7.99
N PHE A 66 -15.91 20.90 7.53
CA PHE A 66 -16.15 19.75 8.39
C PHE A 66 -14.91 18.90 8.60
N PHE A 67 -13.74 19.39 8.17
CA PHE A 67 -12.46 18.74 8.40
C PHE A 67 -12.22 18.45 9.89
N SER A 68 -11.77 17.23 10.20
CA SER A 68 -11.57 16.80 11.58
C SER A 68 -10.08 16.78 11.94
N VAL A 69 -9.70 17.56 12.96
CA VAL A 69 -8.33 17.64 13.45
C VAL A 69 -7.86 16.31 14.07
N SER A 70 -8.77 15.53 14.67
CA SER A 70 -8.43 14.25 15.29
C SER A 70 -7.97 13.22 14.24
N GLN A 71 -8.57 13.26 13.04
CA GLN A 71 -8.21 12.36 11.93
C GLN A 71 -6.85 12.67 11.30
N ILE A 72 -6.40 13.93 11.34
CA ILE A 72 -5.06 14.32 10.85
C ILE A 72 -3.97 13.47 11.49
N ILE A 73 -4.12 13.16 12.78
CA ILE A 73 -3.12 12.37 13.52
C ILE A 73 -3.14 10.91 13.01
N ALA A 74 -4.33 10.32 12.87
CA ALA A 74 -4.49 8.95 12.37
C ALA A 74 -3.96 8.81 10.93
N ASP A 75 -4.35 9.73 10.05
CA ASP A 75 -3.91 9.77 8.65
C ASP A 75 -2.41 10.11 8.54
N GLY A 76 -1.90 10.93 9.46
CA GLY A 76 -0.47 11.22 9.57
C GLY A 76 0.36 9.99 9.93
N ILE A 77 -0.09 9.18 10.90
CA ILE A 77 0.55 7.91 11.27
C ILE A 77 0.54 6.95 10.08
N LEU A 78 -0.56 6.90 9.36
CA LEU A 78 -0.71 6.09 8.15
C LEU A 78 0.31 6.48 7.08
N VAL A 79 0.48 7.78 6.82
CA VAL A 79 1.50 8.30 5.91
C VAL A 79 2.91 7.94 6.39
N VAL A 80 3.18 7.97 7.71
CA VAL A 80 4.46 7.50 8.27
C VAL A 80 4.71 6.03 7.95
N ILE A 81 3.72 5.16 8.18
CA ILE A 81 3.86 3.71 7.93
C ILE A 81 4.15 3.46 6.46
N PHE A 82 3.40 4.10 5.56
CA PHE A 82 3.61 3.95 4.13
C PHE A 82 4.97 4.50 3.68
N SER A 83 5.35 5.69 4.17
CA SER A 83 6.65 6.31 3.89
C SER A 83 7.80 5.45 4.39
N PHE A 84 7.65 4.81 5.55
CA PHE A 84 8.62 3.89 6.10
C PHE A 84 8.85 2.68 5.18
N VAL A 85 7.78 2.06 4.68
CA VAL A 85 7.87 0.95 3.71
C VAL A 85 8.61 1.39 2.44
N VAL A 86 8.29 2.58 1.91
CA VAL A 86 8.95 3.14 0.73
C VAL A 86 10.43 3.42 0.99
N ILE A 87 10.76 4.08 2.12
CA ILE A 87 12.15 4.40 2.51
C ILE A 87 12.96 3.12 2.70
N MET A 88 12.39 2.09 3.34
CA MET A 88 13.04 0.79 3.48
C MET A 88 13.31 0.17 2.11
N GLY A 89 12.36 0.25 1.17
CA GLY A 89 12.57 -0.16 -0.22
C GLY A 89 13.69 0.62 -0.92
N ILE A 90 13.78 1.94 -0.72
CA ILE A 90 14.83 2.79 -1.30
C ILE A 90 16.20 2.47 -0.68
N ILE A 91 16.31 2.40 0.65
CA ILE A 91 17.57 2.04 1.35
C ILE A 91 18.05 0.68 0.87
N PHE A 92 17.11 -0.24 0.67
CA PHE A 92 17.38 -1.56 0.14
C PHE A 92 17.91 -1.52 -1.30
N LEU A 93 17.28 -0.75 -2.19
CA LEU A 93 17.78 -0.51 -3.55
C LEU A 93 19.14 0.23 -3.56
N ALA A 94 19.35 1.20 -2.68
CA ALA A 94 20.63 1.88 -2.53
C ALA A 94 21.71 0.93 -1.98
N GLY A 95 21.32 0.02 -1.09
CA GLY A 95 22.14 -1.10 -0.63
C GLY A 95 22.64 -1.97 -1.78
N LEU A 96 21.79 -2.27 -2.79
CA LEU A 96 22.22 -2.98 -4.01
C LEU A 96 23.33 -2.25 -4.76
N TYR A 97 23.25 -0.92 -4.78
CA TYR A 97 24.18 -0.11 -5.54
C TYR A 97 25.51 0.10 -4.80
N ILE A 98 25.45 0.27 -3.47
CA ILE A 98 26.60 0.61 -2.63
C ILE A 98 27.33 -0.64 -2.12
N ILE A 99 26.60 -1.72 -1.81
CA ILE A 99 27.17 -2.99 -1.33
C ILE A 99 27.45 -3.87 -2.56
N ASP A 100 28.43 -3.47 -3.35
CA ASP A 100 28.73 -4.12 -4.64
C ASP A 100 29.99 -4.99 -4.55
N PRO A 101 30.05 -6.18 -3.87
CA PRO A 101 31.29 -6.88 -3.52
C PRO A 101 32.41 -6.78 -4.55
N PRO A 102 33.67 -6.60 -4.10
CA PRO A 102 34.79 -6.75 -5.01
C PRO A 102 34.65 -8.09 -5.74
N LYS A 103 34.86 -8.08 -7.06
CA LYS A 103 34.74 -9.28 -7.90
C LYS A 103 35.52 -10.40 -7.23
N LYS A 104 34.85 -11.49 -6.86
CA LYS A 104 35.57 -12.69 -6.43
C LYS A 104 36.36 -13.21 -7.63
N PRO A 105 37.54 -13.81 -7.42
CA PRO A 105 38.23 -14.51 -8.49
C PRO A 105 37.28 -15.57 -9.07
N TYR A 106 37.26 -15.65 -10.40
CA TYR A 106 36.34 -16.50 -11.14
C TYR A 106 36.47 -17.96 -10.67
N LYS A 107 35.38 -18.50 -10.15
CA LYS A 107 35.27 -19.93 -9.86
C LYS A 107 34.52 -20.54 -11.03
N THR A 108 35.15 -21.46 -11.75
CA THR A 108 34.47 -22.23 -12.80
C THR A 108 33.26 -22.94 -12.17
N ILE A 109 32.06 -22.51 -12.53
CA ILE A 109 30.82 -23.14 -12.09
C ILE A 109 30.83 -24.57 -12.62
N LYS A 110 30.54 -25.55 -11.77
CA LYS A 110 30.37 -26.93 -12.23
C LYS A 110 29.02 -27.00 -12.94
N ILE A 111 28.97 -27.66 -14.10
CA ILE A 111 27.76 -27.81 -14.94
C ILE A 111 26.50 -28.26 -14.15
N GLY A 112 26.66 -28.99 -13.04
CA GLY A 112 25.55 -29.38 -12.16
C GLY A 112 24.98 -28.28 -11.26
N GLU A 113 25.73 -27.22 -10.95
CA GLU A 113 25.30 -26.08 -10.14
C GLU A 113 24.44 -25.10 -10.95
N GLU A 114 24.63 -25.01 -12.27
CA GLU A 114 23.82 -24.14 -13.14
C GLU A 114 22.35 -24.57 -13.16
N ILE A 115 22.09 -25.88 -13.19
CA ILE A 115 20.73 -26.43 -13.23
C ILE A 115 19.98 -26.15 -11.93
N SER A 116 20.64 -26.30 -10.77
CA SER A 116 20.00 -26.04 -9.46
C SER A 116 19.69 -24.56 -9.28
N VAL A 117 20.59 -23.70 -9.77
CA VAL A 117 20.43 -22.25 -9.79
C VAL A 117 19.27 -21.83 -10.69
N LEU A 118 19.20 -22.34 -11.92
CA LEU A 118 18.10 -22.09 -12.85
C LEU A 118 16.75 -22.57 -12.29
N LEU A 119 16.72 -23.77 -11.69
CA LEU A 119 15.51 -24.30 -11.07
C LEU A 119 15.04 -23.42 -9.90
N GLY A 120 15.98 -22.90 -9.10
CA GLY A 120 15.70 -21.94 -8.03
C GLY A 120 15.07 -20.65 -8.55
N ASP A 121 15.54 -20.13 -9.69
CA ASP A 121 14.97 -18.95 -10.34
C ASP A 121 13.57 -19.20 -10.88
N VAL A 122 13.36 -20.33 -11.56
CA VAL A 122 12.04 -20.71 -12.10
C VAL A 122 11.03 -20.88 -10.96
N LEU A 123 11.42 -21.56 -9.87
CA LEU A 123 10.57 -21.71 -8.69
C LEU A 123 10.25 -20.36 -8.06
N THR A 124 11.26 -19.52 -7.85
CA THR A 124 11.09 -18.17 -7.30
C THR A 124 10.12 -17.37 -8.16
N PHE A 125 10.34 -17.31 -9.48
CA PHE A 125 9.48 -16.61 -10.42
C PHE A 125 8.05 -17.15 -10.43
N THR A 126 7.87 -18.46 -10.38
CA THR A 126 6.55 -19.10 -10.32
C THR A 126 5.81 -18.73 -9.04
N PHE A 127 6.49 -18.74 -7.89
CA PHE A 127 5.92 -18.26 -6.62
C PHE A 127 5.60 -16.76 -6.67
N CYS A 128 6.48 -15.94 -7.24
CA CYS A 128 6.25 -14.50 -7.44
C CYS A 128 4.96 -14.25 -8.22
N PHE A 129 4.88 -14.88 -9.40
CA PHE A 129 3.79 -14.69 -10.33
C PHE A 129 2.48 -15.27 -9.78
N GLY A 130 2.54 -16.43 -9.11
CA GLY A 130 1.39 -17.01 -8.43
C GLY A 130 0.85 -16.13 -7.31
N ALA A 131 1.71 -15.61 -6.43
CA ALA A 131 1.30 -14.71 -5.36
C ALA A 131 0.70 -13.40 -5.91
N PHE A 132 1.34 -12.82 -6.92
CA PHE A 132 0.82 -11.64 -7.61
C PHE A 132 -0.52 -11.90 -8.30
N TYR A 133 -0.65 -13.02 -9.02
CA TYR A 133 -1.90 -13.41 -9.68
C TYR A 133 -3.03 -13.58 -8.67
N LEU A 134 -2.79 -14.28 -7.57
CA LEU A 134 -3.76 -14.44 -6.47
C LEU A 134 -4.14 -13.08 -5.88
N LEU A 135 -3.19 -12.16 -5.68
CA LEU A 135 -3.47 -10.81 -5.25
C LEU A 135 -4.37 -10.06 -6.25
N THR A 136 -4.07 -10.13 -7.54
CA THR A 136 -4.87 -9.44 -8.56
C THR A 136 -6.27 -10.02 -8.69
N ILE A 137 -6.43 -11.34 -8.59
CA ILE A 137 -7.76 -11.97 -8.51
C ILE A 137 -8.49 -11.47 -7.27
N TYR A 138 -7.81 -11.43 -6.14
CA TYR A 138 -8.44 -10.98 -4.89
C TYR A 138 -8.86 -9.51 -4.96
N ALA A 139 -7.98 -8.63 -5.43
CA ALA A 139 -8.28 -7.22 -5.62
C ALA A 139 -9.32 -6.96 -6.71
N GLY A 140 -9.43 -7.87 -7.69
CA GLY A 140 -10.43 -7.82 -8.76
C GLY A 140 -11.77 -8.44 -8.39
N ARG A 141 -11.83 -9.28 -7.34
CA ARG A 141 -13.10 -9.63 -6.70
C ARG A 141 -13.62 -8.38 -6.02
N ASN A 142 -14.94 -8.24 -5.98
CA ASN A 142 -15.61 -7.18 -5.22
C ASN A 142 -15.13 -7.28 -3.76
N LEU A 143 -14.11 -6.50 -3.38
CA LEU A 143 -13.58 -6.38 -2.01
C LEU A 143 -14.71 -6.09 -1.02
N ASP A 144 -15.71 -5.41 -1.56
CA ASP A 144 -17.05 -5.17 -1.09
C ASP A 144 -17.83 -6.38 -0.51
N ASP A 145 -17.61 -7.60 -0.99
CA ASP A 145 -18.34 -8.78 -0.52
C ASP A 145 -17.71 -9.44 0.72
N ASN A 146 -16.47 -9.09 1.07
CA ASN A 146 -15.75 -9.69 2.19
C ASN A 146 -15.82 -8.82 3.45
N ASN A 147 -15.68 -9.46 4.62
CA ASN A 147 -15.55 -8.75 5.90
C ASN A 147 -14.27 -7.89 5.90
N THR A 148 -14.36 -6.68 6.43
CA THR A 148 -13.28 -5.70 6.56
C THR A 148 -12.03 -6.31 7.20
N SER A 149 -12.20 -7.14 8.24
CA SER A 149 -11.10 -7.82 8.92
C SER A 149 -10.34 -8.79 8.00
N GLN A 150 -11.05 -9.51 7.14
CA GLN A 150 -10.43 -10.41 6.16
C GLN A 150 -9.68 -9.61 5.10
N ASN A 151 -10.28 -8.51 4.60
CA ASN A 151 -9.63 -7.61 3.66
C ASN A 151 -8.33 -7.01 4.23
N LEU A 152 -8.34 -6.60 5.51
CA LEU A 152 -7.16 -6.09 6.22
C LEU A 152 -6.08 -7.17 6.38
N TRP A 153 -6.45 -8.40 6.74
CA TRP A 153 -5.50 -9.51 6.82
C TRP A 153 -4.87 -9.83 5.45
N MET A 154 -5.68 -9.80 4.39
CA MET A 154 -5.20 -10.03 3.03
C MET A 154 -4.27 -8.92 2.54
N LEU A 155 -4.59 -7.66 2.85
CA LEU A 155 -3.72 -6.52 2.61
C LEU A 155 -2.38 -6.66 3.37
N PHE A 156 -2.42 -7.07 4.64
CA PHE A 156 -1.21 -7.33 5.41
C PHE A 156 -0.35 -8.43 4.78
N LEU A 157 -0.95 -9.57 4.43
CA LEU A 157 -0.26 -10.67 3.75
C LEU A 157 0.33 -10.25 2.40
N ALA A 158 -0.38 -9.39 1.65
CA ALA A 158 0.11 -8.81 0.41
C ALA A 158 1.38 -7.99 0.61
N ILE A 159 1.38 -7.09 1.60
CA ILE A 159 2.52 -6.23 1.92
C ILE A 159 3.70 -7.08 2.39
N VAL A 160 3.49 -8.01 3.32
CA VAL A 160 4.55 -8.90 3.83
C VAL A 160 5.11 -9.78 2.71
N GLY A 161 4.24 -10.40 1.92
CA GLY A 161 4.63 -11.23 0.79
C GLY A 161 5.48 -10.45 -0.21
N PHE A 162 5.10 -9.22 -0.51
CA PHE A 162 5.87 -8.33 -1.39
C PHE A 162 7.23 -7.94 -0.81
N LEU A 163 7.33 -7.68 0.48
CA LEU A 163 8.61 -7.38 1.13
C LEU A 163 9.55 -8.60 1.07
N ILE A 164 9.04 -9.80 1.38
CA ILE A 164 9.79 -11.05 1.24
C ILE A 164 10.22 -11.26 -0.21
N LEU A 165 9.32 -11.01 -1.17
CA LEU A 165 9.60 -11.17 -2.58
C LEU A 165 10.72 -10.24 -3.06
N SER A 166 10.60 -8.97 -2.69
CA SER A 166 11.62 -7.96 -2.97
C SER A 166 12.96 -8.38 -2.37
N PHE A 167 12.94 -8.96 -1.16
CA PHE A 167 14.12 -9.53 -0.50
C PHE A 167 14.77 -10.69 -1.27
N VAL A 168 13.98 -11.64 -1.77
CA VAL A 168 14.51 -12.78 -2.55
C VAL A 168 15.06 -12.33 -3.90
N ILE A 169 14.31 -11.51 -4.65
CA ILE A 169 14.74 -10.96 -5.94
C ILE A 169 16.06 -10.20 -5.78
N PHE A 170 16.21 -9.45 -4.68
CA PHE A 170 17.45 -8.77 -4.33
C PHE A 170 18.61 -9.71 -4.07
N ILE A 171 18.42 -10.74 -3.24
CA ILE A 171 19.51 -11.69 -2.93
C ILE A 171 20.02 -12.29 -4.24
N ARG A 172 19.08 -12.59 -5.14
CA ARG A 172 19.39 -13.17 -6.44
C ARG A 172 20.04 -12.19 -7.41
N TYR A 173 19.50 -10.97 -7.51
CA TYR A 173 20.08 -9.91 -8.33
C TYR A 173 21.50 -9.58 -7.86
N ALA A 174 21.69 -9.50 -6.55
CA ALA A 174 23.00 -9.37 -5.93
C ALA A 174 23.90 -10.54 -6.37
N SER A 175 23.51 -11.80 -6.17
CA SER A 175 24.36 -12.94 -6.55
C SER A 175 24.78 -12.93 -8.02
N LEU A 176 23.84 -12.66 -8.94
CA LEU A 176 24.10 -12.62 -10.38
C LEU A 176 25.08 -11.50 -10.77
N LYS A 177 24.95 -10.33 -10.16
CA LYS A 177 25.86 -9.20 -10.38
C LYS A 177 27.33 -9.54 -10.01
N PHE A 178 27.54 -10.51 -9.11
CA PHE A 178 28.87 -10.86 -8.60
C PHE A 178 29.52 -12.08 -9.25
N GLU A 179 28.78 -12.89 -10.00
CA GLU A 179 29.30 -14.15 -10.56
C GLU A 179 29.85 -14.01 -11.99
N GLU A 180 29.34 -13.09 -12.82
CA GLU A 180 29.78 -12.98 -14.22
C GLU A 180 30.90 -11.93 -14.46
N PRO A 181 32.08 -12.33 -15.00
CA PRO A 181 33.09 -11.41 -15.49
C PRO A 181 32.61 -10.76 -16.80
N ARG A 182 32.29 -9.47 -16.72
CA ARG A 182 31.72 -8.70 -17.85
C ARG A 182 32.76 -8.24 -18.87
N GLU A 183 32.55 -8.67 -20.10
CA GLU A 183 32.74 -7.83 -21.30
C GLU A 183 31.45 -7.04 -21.67
N GLY A 184 30.32 -7.24 -20.97
CA GLY A 184 29.02 -6.62 -21.29
C GLY A 184 28.33 -5.92 -20.12
N GLY A 185 28.82 -4.74 -19.73
CA GLY A 185 28.37 -3.91 -18.59
C GLY A 185 26.89 -3.47 -18.57
N TYR A 186 26.12 -3.70 -19.63
CA TYR A 186 24.79 -3.08 -19.78
C TYR A 186 23.61 -3.98 -19.37
N GLY A 187 23.73 -5.30 -19.46
CA GLY A 187 22.60 -6.24 -19.25
C GLY A 187 21.91 -6.15 -17.87
N HIS A 188 22.66 -6.10 -16.77
CA HIS A 188 22.09 -6.03 -15.42
C HIS A 188 21.38 -4.70 -15.12
N TYR A 189 21.76 -3.60 -15.77
CA TYR A 189 21.03 -2.33 -15.64
C TYR A 189 19.69 -2.42 -16.36
N MET A 190 19.67 -3.05 -17.55
CA MET A 190 18.41 -3.27 -18.27
C MET A 190 17.44 -4.17 -17.49
N LEU A 191 17.92 -5.17 -16.74
CA LEU A 191 17.07 -6.01 -15.88
C LEU A 191 16.55 -5.28 -14.62
N SER A 192 17.23 -4.23 -14.16
CA SER A 192 16.79 -3.49 -12.97
C SER A 192 15.55 -2.62 -13.21
N TYR A 193 15.36 -2.11 -14.44
CA TYR A 193 14.20 -1.26 -14.78
C TYR A 193 12.86 -2.01 -14.72
N PRO A 194 12.72 -3.23 -15.29
CA PRO A 194 11.51 -4.04 -15.12
C PRO A 194 11.19 -4.37 -13.66
N VAL A 195 12.21 -4.67 -12.85
CA VAL A 195 12.03 -4.94 -11.41
C VAL A 195 11.50 -3.71 -10.69
N LEU A 196 12.08 -2.54 -10.96
CA LEU A 196 11.59 -1.26 -10.40
C LEU A 196 10.17 -0.94 -10.89
N GLY A 197 9.89 -1.14 -12.18
CA GLY A 197 8.56 -0.93 -12.75
C GLY A 197 7.51 -1.83 -12.12
N PHE A 198 7.83 -3.13 -11.93
CA PHE A 198 6.97 -4.07 -11.23
C PHE A 198 6.76 -3.66 -9.76
N TRP A 199 7.81 -3.21 -9.08
CA TRP A 199 7.75 -2.73 -7.71
C TRP A 199 6.81 -1.52 -7.57
N LEU A 200 6.95 -0.52 -8.44
CA LEU A 200 6.07 0.67 -8.47
C LEU A 200 4.63 0.32 -8.82
N PHE A 201 4.42 -0.58 -9.78
CA PHE A 201 3.09 -1.07 -10.14
C PHE A 201 2.40 -1.75 -8.96
N PHE A 202 3.11 -2.65 -8.27
CA PHE A 202 2.59 -3.34 -7.09
C PHE A 202 2.24 -2.36 -5.97
N LEU A 203 3.12 -1.40 -5.69
CA LEU A 203 2.89 -0.35 -4.70
C LEU A 203 1.60 0.43 -5.00
N GLY A 204 1.37 0.76 -6.28
CA GLY A 204 0.13 1.40 -6.73
C GLY A 204 -1.12 0.54 -6.50
N LYS A 205 -1.03 -0.78 -6.71
CA LYS A 205 -2.15 -1.71 -6.44
C LYS A 205 -2.45 -1.84 -4.95
N VAL A 206 -1.42 -1.95 -4.11
CA VAL A 206 -1.59 -1.94 -2.65
C VAL A 206 -2.24 -0.64 -2.19
N PHE A 207 -1.82 0.51 -2.73
CA PHE A 207 -2.41 1.79 -2.39
C PHE A 207 -3.90 1.88 -2.76
N ILE A 208 -4.29 1.40 -3.94
CA ILE A 208 -5.71 1.34 -4.35
C ILE A 208 -6.51 0.44 -3.41
N MET A 209 -6.02 -0.76 -3.13
CA MET A 209 -6.68 -1.71 -2.24
C MET A 209 -6.83 -1.12 -0.83
N PHE A 210 -5.77 -0.50 -0.34
CA PHE A 210 -5.74 0.19 0.94
C PHE A 210 -6.80 1.29 1.03
N HIS A 211 -6.88 2.14 0.01
CA HIS A 211 -7.88 3.21 -0.08
C HIS A 211 -9.30 2.65 -0.04
N VAL A 212 -9.59 1.59 -0.82
CA VAL A 212 -10.93 0.96 -0.84
C VAL A 212 -11.30 0.36 0.51
N ILE A 213 -10.36 -0.30 1.20
CA ILE A 213 -10.63 -0.98 2.48
C ILE A 213 -10.86 0.02 3.62
N LEU A 214 -10.13 1.13 3.64
CA LEU A 214 -10.19 2.07 4.76
C LEU A 214 -11.24 3.17 4.61
N LEU A 215 -11.73 3.45 3.39
CA LEU A 215 -12.66 4.55 3.19
C LEU A 215 -13.99 4.34 3.92
N VAL A 216 -14.54 3.13 3.85
CA VAL A 216 -15.83 2.80 4.47
C VAL A 216 -15.84 1.34 4.95
N PRO A 217 -15.74 1.08 6.26
CA PRO A 217 -15.92 -0.27 6.79
C PRO A 217 -17.37 -0.71 6.62
N ARG A 218 -17.60 -1.85 5.96
CA ARG A 218 -18.96 -2.38 5.73
C ARG A 218 -19.58 -3.01 6.98
N ASP A 219 -18.73 -3.43 7.91
CA ASP A 219 -19.17 -4.14 9.13
C ASP A 219 -19.57 -3.20 10.27
N LEU A 220 -19.77 -1.91 9.97
CA LEU A 220 -20.31 -0.97 10.94
C LEU A 220 -21.78 -1.31 11.20
N ILE A 221 -22.07 -1.91 12.37
CA ILE A 221 -23.43 -2.26 12.82
C ILE A 221 -24.39 -1.05 12.68
N ASN A 222 -23.87 0.16 12.89
CA ASN A 222 -24.64 1.39 12.88
C ASN A 222 -24.99 1.89 11.46
N THR A 223 -24.46 1.26 10.40
CA THR A 223 -24.86 1.59 9.01
C THR A 223 -26.36 1.43 8.79
N GLN A 224 -26.98 0.45 9.46
CA GLN A 224 -28.44 0.29 9.41
C GLN A 224 -29.19 1.51 9.97
N GLN A 225 -28.68 2.16 11.02
CA GLN A 225 -29.28 3.38 11.59
C GLN A 225 -29.18 4.54 10.60
N ILE A 226 -28.04 4.64 9.91
CA ILE A 226 -27.82 5.61 8.85
C ILE A 226 -28.83 5.38 7.72
N ASP A 227 -28.96 4.14 7.25
CA ASP A 227 -29.89 3.77 6.18
C ASP A 227 -31.34 4.10 6.56
N CYS A 228 -31.80 3.71 7.76
CA CYS A 228 -33.15 4.05 8.25
C CYS A 228 -33.39 5.57 8.26
N LYS A 229 -32.40 6.34 8.75
CA LYS A 229 -32.52 7.80 8.87
C LYS A 229 -32.62 8.44 7.48
N VAL A 230 -31.79 7.99 6.54
CA VAL A 230 -31.80 8.48 5.16
C VAL A 230 -33.11 8.11 4.47
N ASP A 231 -33.57 6.86 4.60
CA ASP A 231 -34.83 6.38 4.01
C ASP A 231 -36.05 7.14 4.55
N LYS A 232 -36.03 7.49 5.86
CA LYS A 232 -37.07 8.31 6.48
C LYS A 232 -37.11 9.74 5.93
N LEU A 233 -35.94 10.34 5.66
CA LEU A 233 -35.82 11.69 5.12
C LEU A 233 -36.05 11.75 3.60
N TYR A 234 -35.64 10.71 2.88
CA TYR A 234 -35.62 10.63 1.42
C TYR A 234 -36.16 9.28 0.92
N PRO A 235 -37.46 9.01 1.10
CA PRO A 235 -38.04 7.74 0.73
C PRO A 235 -37.91 7.46 -0.78
N ASN A 236 -37.60 6.21 -1.11
CA ASN A 236 -37.39 5.71 -2.48
C ASN A 236 -36.19 6.31 -3.23
N LYS A 237 -35.27 6.99 -2.54
CA LYS A 237 -34.01 7.46 -3.13
C LYS A 237 -32.91 6.43 -2.89
N ILE A 238 -31.95 6.38 -3.79
CA ILE A 238 -30.74 5.58 -3.58
C ILE A 238 -29.73 6.49 -2.91
N HIS A 239 -29.00 5.98 -1.94
CA HIS A 239 -27.94 6.73 -1.28
C HIS A 239 -26.62 5.98 -1.24
N LYS A 240 -25.52 6.74 -1.15
CA LYS A 240 -24.16 6.23 -1.03
C LYS A 240 -23.41 7.03 0.04
N LEU A 241 -22.84 6.33 1.01
CA LEU A 241 -21.90 6.92 1.97
C LEU A 241 -20.61 7.27 1.23
N GLN A 242 -20.28 8.57 1.17
CA GLN A 242 -19.08 9.05 0.49
C GLN A 242 -17.91 9.25 1.44
N TYR A 243 -18.19 9.79 2.62
CA TYR A 243 -17.16 10.16 3.60
C TYR A 243 -17.76 10.18 5.00
N PHE A 244 -16.94 9.92 6.01
CA PHE A 244 -17.31 10.15 7.40
C PHE A 244 -16.08 10.56 8.21
N ASN A 245 -16.34 11.28 9.30
CA ASN A 245 -15.32 11.58 10.30
C ASN A 245 -15.79 11.25 11.71
N ASP A 246 -15.13 11.77 12.73
CA ASP A 246 -15.53 11.55 14.13
C ASP A 246 -16.86 12.23 14.51
N LYS A 247 -17.36 13.17 13.69
CA LYS A 247 -18.53 14.00 14.02
C LYS A 247 -19.64 13.98 12.96
N TYR A 248 -19.31 13.72 11.71
CA TYR A 248 -20.22 13.86 10.59
C TYR A 248 -20.15 12.69 9.61
N VAL A 249 -21.28 12.38 8.99
CA VAL A 249 -21.47 11.39 7.93
C VAL A 249 -21.99 12.09 6.68
N PHE A 250 -21.36 11.86 5.53
CA PHE A 250 -21.66 12.51 4.26
C PHE A 250 -22.24 11.50 3.28
N ILE A 251 -23.49 11.74 2.91
CA ILE A 251 -24.30 10.78 2.16
C ILE A 251 -24.77 11.46 0.88
N GLU A 252 -24.39 10.90 -0.27
CA GLU A 252 -24.96 11.32 -1.54
C GLU A 252 -26.32 10.66 -1.74
N VAL A 253 -27.32 11.47 -2.09
CA VAL A 253 -28.68 11.01 -2.36
C VAL A 253 -28.99 11.25 -3.84
N TYR A 254 -29.43 10.19 -4.53
CA TYR A 254 -29.73 10.16 -5.96
C TYR A 254 -31.24 10.01 -6.20
N ASP A 255 -31.75 10.78 -7.15
CA ASP A 255 -33.13 10.64 -7.62
C ASP A 255 -33.29 9.42 -8.53
N THR A 256 -34.14 8.47 -8.11
CA THR A 256 -34.53 7.26 -8.87
C THR A 256 -35.36 7.52 -10.13
N ILE A 257 -35.48 8.78 -10.58
CA ILE A 257 -36.47 9.23 -11.58
C ILE A 257 -36.19 8.71 -13.00
N GLN A 258 -35.05 8.06 -13.27
CA GLN A 258 -34.86 7.36 -14.54
C GLN A 258 -34.46 5.91 -14.30
N GLY A 259 -35.39 4.99 -14.58
CA GLY A 259 -35.24 3.54 -14.48
C GLY A 259 -34.17 2.92 -15.39
N ARG A 260 -33.16 3.69 -15.82
CA ARG A 260 -31.92 3.20 -16.40
C ARG A 260 -30.80 3.45 -15.40
N LYS A 261 -30.23 2.36 -14.90
CA LYS A 261 -28.96 2.32 -14.15
C LYS A 261 -27.79 2.79 -15.03
N SER A 262 -27.83 4.02 -15.54
CA SER A 262 -26.64 4.63 -16.11
C SER A 262 -25.73 5.04 -14.94
N LYS A 263 -24.43 4.85 -15.10
CA LYS A 263 -23.40 5.38 -14.19
C LYS A 263 -23.42 6.92 -14.08
N ASP A 264 -24.25 7.59 -14.89
CA ASP A 264 -24.34 9.05 -14.99
C ASP A 264 -25.49 9.66 -14.17
N SER A 265 -26.04 8.96 -13.17
CA SER A 265 -27.02 9.56 -12.27
C SER A 265 -26.37 10.71 -11.49
N VAL A 266 -26.70 11.95 -11.87
CA VAL A 266 -26.20 13.17 -11.23
C VAL A 266 -26.62 13.17 -9.76
N ALA A 267 -25.65 13.20 -8.84
CA ALA A 267 -25.91 13.31 -7.41
C ALA A 267 -26.72 14.58 -7.13
N THR A 268 -27.96 14.43 -6.64
CA THR A 268 -28.87 15.55 -6.49
C THR A 268 -28.47 16.41 -5.29
N LYS A 269 -28.13 15.77 -4.16
CA LYS A 269 -27.81 16.42 -2.89
C LYS A 269 -26.80 15.62 -2.07
N VAL A 270 -26.01 16.32 -1.26
CA VAL A 270 -25.15 15.70 -0.22
C VAL A 270 -25.83 16.01 1.12
N LEU A 271 -26.27 14.96 1.81
CA LEU A 271 -26.81 15.01 3.16
C LEU A 271 -25.66 14.88 4.15
N ILE A 272 -25.62 15.75 5.15
CA ILE A 272 -24.62 15.73 6.21
C ILE A 272 -25.36 15.47 7.52
N LEU A 273 -25.04 14.35 8.17
CA LEU A 273 -25.66 13.95 9.43
C LEU A 273 -24.62 14.01 10.54
N ASN A 274 -25.01 14.50 11.72
CA ASN A 274 -24.17 14.43 12.91
C ASN A 274 -24.22 13.01 13.50
N PHE A 275 -23.07 12.48 13.92
CA PHE A 275 -23.00 11.15 14.55
C PHE A 275 -23.88 11.01 15.78
N ASP A 276 -23.98 12.04 16.62
CA ASP A 276 -24.78 12.00 17.84
C ASP A 276 -26.27 11.77 17.52
N GLU A 277 -26.77 12.39 16.46
CA GLU A 277 -28.15 12.23 15.99
C GLU A 277 -28.44 10.85 15.37
N LEU A 278 -27.39 10.15 14.90
CA LEU A 278 -27.51 8.83 14.28
C LEU A 278 -27.66 7.72 15.32
N LEU A 279 -27.07 7.93 16.51
CA LEU A 279 -27.06 6.96 17.60
C LEU A 279 -28.36 6.95 18.42
N GLU A 280 -29.30 7.87 18.15
CA GLU A 280 -30.61 7.89 18.81
C GLU A 280 -31.43 6.63 18.44
N GLU A 281 -31.85 5.86 19.46
CA GLU A 281 -32.51 4.55 19.30
C GLU A 281 -33.83 4.59 18.51
N ASP A 282 -34.46 5.76 18.42
CA ASP A 282 -35.75 5.99 17.77
C ASP A 282 -35.66 6.12 16.24
N ASN A 283 -34.44 6.15 15.68
CA ASN A 283 -34.22 6.23 14.23
C ASN A 283 -34.70 4.98 13.46
N CYS A 284 -34.56 3.78 14.03
CA CYS A 284 -35.06 2.52 13.45
C CYS A 284 -36.09 1.87 14.40
N LYS A 285 -37.35 2.34 14.40
CA LYS A 285 -38.42 1.59 15.07
C LYS A 285 -38.60 0.24 14.38
N LYS A 286 -38.49 -0.85 15.17
CA LYS A 286 -38.49 -2.27 14.72
C LYS A 286 -39.62 -2.66 13.76
N ASP A 287 -40.75 -1.96 13.78
CA ASP A 287 -41.93 -2.33 13.01
C ASP A 287 -41.98 -1.75 11.58
N SER A 288 -40.98 -0.97 11.17
CA SER A 288 -41.02 -0.22 9.90
C SER A 288 -39.94 -0.58 8.88
N VAL A 289 -39.04 -1.53 9.16
CA VAL A 289 -37.99 -1.91 8.20
C VAL A 289 -38.66 -2.60 7.00
N PRO A 290 -38.72 -1.96 5.81
CA PRO A 290 -39.31 -2.58 4.66
C PRO A 290 -38.44 -3.79 4.27
N LYS A 291 -39.07 -4.96 4.07
CA LYS A 291 -38.40 -6.18 3.56
C LYS A 291 -37.70 -6.01 2.20
N TYR A 292 -37.71 -4.81 1.61
CA TYR A 292 -37.16 -4.49 0.30
C TYR A 292 -35.69 -4.04 0.28
N SER A 293 -35.01 -3.90 1.42
CA SER A 293 -33.57 -3.60 1.49
C SER A 293 -32.66 -4.82 1.14
N GLN A 294 -33.06 -5.64 0.16
CA GLN A 294 -32.21 -6.68 -0.45
C GLN A 294 -31.63 -6.23 -1.81
N LYS A 295 -31.49 -4.93 -2.05
CA LYS A 295 -30.99 -4.32 -3.30
C LYS A 295 -30.09 -3.16 -2.92
N ILE A 296 -28.82 -3.02 -3.33
CA ILE A 296 -28.07 -3.46 -4.51
C ILE A 296 -26.63 -3.76 -4.03
N LYS A 297 -26.07 -4.93 -4.37
CA LYS A 297 -24.63 -5.15 -4.24
C LYS A 297 -23.91 -4.24 -5.23
N TYR A 298 -23.01 -3.40 -4.72
CA TYR A 298 -22.09 -2.55 -5.48
C TYR A 298 -21.13 -3.39 -6.34
#